data_AF-A0A662QD74-F1
#
_entry.id   AF-A0A662QD74-F1
#
_cell.length_a   1.000
_cell.length_b   1.000
_cell.length_c   1.000
_cell.angle_alpha   90.00
_cell.angle_beta   90.00
_cell.angle_gamma   90.00
#
_symmetry.space_group_name_H-M   'P 1'
#
loop_
_entity.id
_entity.type
_entity.pdbx_description
1 polymer ?
#
loop_
_entity_poly.entity_id
_entity_poly.type
_entity_poly.pdbx_seq_one_letter_code
_entity_poly.pdbx_strand_id
1 'polypeptide(L)' 'MEKPERLIDENGRRVDGRRFDELRPIKMEIGILDKSDGSAY' A
#
# COMPACT_ATOMS: atom_id res chain seq x y z
N MET A 1 16.25 9.28 6.67
CA MET A 1 15.00 9.82 6.12
C MET A 1 14.40 10.69 7.21
N GLU A 2 14.33 12.01 7.01
CA GLU A 2 13.73 12.90 8.01
C GLU A 2 12.24 12.61 8.17
N LYS A 3 11.74 12.69 9.40
CA LYS A 3 10.32 12.47 9.66
C LYS A 3 9.53 13.66 9.13
N PRO A 4 8.42 13.44 8.40
CA PRO A 4 7.60 14.54 7.94
C PRO A 4 6.98 15.26 9.14
N GLU A 5 6.99 16.59 9.11
CA GLU A 5 6.38 17.44 10.13
C GLU A 5 4.85 17.25 10.18
N ARG A 6 4.22 16.95 9.04
CA ARG A 6 2.78 16.68 8.90
C ARG A 6 2.52 15.40 8.11
N LEU A 7 1.53 14.62 8.55
CA LEU A 7 1.13 13.34 7.89
C LEU A 7 0.04 13.52 6.82
N ILE A 8 -0.68 14.63 6.88
CA ILE A 8 -1.74 15.02 5.94
C ILE A 8 -1.46 16.46 5.54
N ASP A 9 -1.51 16.76 4.24
CA ASP A 9 -1.28 18.09 3.71
C ASP A 9 -2.53 18.98 3.79
N GLU A 10 -2.39 20.25 3.41
CA GLU A 10 -3.48 21.24 3.43
C GLU A 10 -4.61 20.93 2.44
N ASN A 11 -4.34 20.06 1.46
CA ASN A 11 -5.31 19.57 0.49
C ASN A 11 -5.99 18.27 0.95
N GLY A 12 -5.72 17.80 2.18
CA GLY A 12 -6.27 16.57 2.73
C GLY A 12 -5.66 15.27 2.17
N ARG A 13 -4.48 15.34 1.54
CA ARG A 13 -3.77 14.18 1.00
C ARG A 13 -2.74 13.65 1.99
N ARG A 14 -2.57 12.33 2.00
CA ARG A 14 -1.58 11.64 2.83
C ARG A 14 -0.16 11.81 2.28
N VAL A 15 0.84 11.43 3.06
CA VAL A 15 2.27 11.43 2.67
C VAL A 15 2.59 10.71 1.35
N ASP A 16 1.72 9.79 0.91
CA ASP A 16 1.85 9.03 -0.33
C ASP A 16 0.88 9.49 -1.43
N GLY A 17 0.29 10.68 -1.29
CA GLY A 17 -0.56 11.35 -2.28
C GLY A 17 -2.02 10.90 -2.30
N ARG A 18 -2.36 9.81 -1.61
CA ARG A 18 -3.71 9.24 -1.57
C ARG A 18 -4.68 10.09 -0.76
N ARG A 19 -5.96 10.02 -1.10
CA ARG A 19 -7.06 10.57 -0.27
C ARG A 19 -7.34 9.70 0.95
N PHE A 20 -8.16 10.20 1.87
CA PHE A 20 -8.53 9.48 3.09
C PHE A 20 -9.36 8.21 2.81
N ASP A 21 -10.10 8.21 1.71
CA ASP A 21 -11.00 7.14 1.23
C ASP A 21 -10.35 6.26 0.15
N GLU A 22 -9.08 6.48 -0.17
CA GLU A 22 -8.37 5.75 -1.22
C GLU A 22 -7.47 4.64 -0.64
N LEU A 23 -7.76 3.40 -1.03
CA LEU A 23 -6.94 2.26 -0.70
C LEU A 23 -5.59 2.31 -1.45
N ARG A 24 -4.56 1.73 -0.84
CA ARG A 24 -3.29 1.53 -1.54
C ARG A 24 -3.51 0.60 -2.74
N PRO A 25 -2.72 0.72 -3.82
CA PRO A 25 -2.67 -0.32 -4.83
C PRO A 25 -2.34 -1.67 -4.17
N ILE A 26 -3.16 -2.68 -4.44
CA ILE A 26 -2.98 -4.05 -3.96
C ILE A 26 -2.75 -4.93 -5.18
N LYS A 27 -1.79 -5.84 -5.07
CA LYS A 27 -1.53 -6.88 -6.07
C LYS A 27 -1.78 -8.23 -5.42
N MET A 28 -2.33 -9.18 -6.19
CA MET A 28 -2.55 -10.55 -5.75
C MET A 28 -2.15 -11.51 -6.87
N GLU A 29 -1.33 -12.50 -6.54
CA GLU A 29 -0.97 -13.62 -7.41
C GLU A 29 -1.18 -14.93 -6.64
N ILE A 30 -1.80 -15.92 -7.28
CA ILE A 30 -2.13 -17.22 -6.66
C ILE A 30 -1.24 -18.30 -7.28
N GLY A 31 -0.80 -19.28 -6.48
CA GLY A 31 -0.01 -20.41 -6.97
C GLY A 31 1.43 -20.06 -7.31
N ILE A 32 2.02 -19.09 -6.61
CA ILE A 32 3.38 -18.59 -6.88
C ILE A 32 4.50 -19.57 -6.50
N LEU A 33 4.24 -20.55 -5.63
CA LEU A 33 5.21 -21.53 -5.16
C LEU A 33 4.91 -22.91 -5.75
N ASP A 34 5.95 -23.52 -6.32
CA ASP A 34 5.92 -24.79 -7.05
C ASP A 34 5.74 -26.01 -6.14
N LYS A 35 6.28 -25.96 -4.93
CA LYS A 35 6.33 -27.10 -3.98
C LYS A 35 5.26 -27.06 -2.90
N SER A 36 4.46 -26.00 -2.85
CA SER A 36 3.44 -25.81 -1.80
C SER A 36 2.08 -26.33 -2.25
N ASP A 37 1.30 -26.89 -1.32
CA ASP A 37 -0.11 -27.25 -1.57
C ASP A 37 -0.99 -26.02 -1.89
N GLY A 38 -0.56 -24.83 -1.47
CA GLY A 38 -1.19 -23.55 -1.83
C GLY A 38 -0.28 -22.37 -1.53
N SER A 39 -0.37 -21.32 -2.35
CA SER A 39 0.45 -20.11 -2.19
C SER A 39 -0.23 -18.86 -2.76
N ALA A 40 0.10 -17.70 -2.18
CA ALA A 40 -0.35 -16.40 -2.67
C ALA A 40 0.70 -15.31 -2.36
N TYR A 41 0.79 -14.32 -3.24
CA TYR A 41 1.59 -13.10 -3.10
C TYR A 41 0.71 -11.86 -3.22
#